data_AF-A0A973Z3E7-F1
#
_entry.id   AF-A0A973Z3E7-F1
#
_cell.length_a   1.000
_cell.length_b   1.000
_cell.length_c   1.000
_cell.angle_alpha   90.00
_cell.angle_beta   90.00
_cell.angle_gamma   90.00
#
_symmetry.space_group_name_H-M   'P 1'
#
loop_
_entity.id
_entity.type
_entity.pdbx_description
1 polymer ?
#
loop_
_entity_poly.entity_id
_entity_poly.type
_entity_poly.pdbx_seq_one_letter_code
_entity_poly.pdbx_strand_id
1 'polypeptide(L)'
;MPLLQASKTYKPFEYPWAFEYWKRQQQIHWMPEEVPLGEDCRDWAQKLTDHERNLLTQIFRFFTQADVEVQDCYHDKYGRVFKPTEIKMMLTAFSNMETVHIAAYSHLLDTIGMPESEYSAFLQYKEMKDKHDYLQHFGVDTDEDIAKTLAMFGGFTEGLQLFASFAMLMNFPRFNKMKGMGQIVSWSVR
;
A
#
# COMPACT_ATOMS: atom_id res chain seq x y z
N MET A 1 11.72 -26.14 10.07
CA MET A 1 12.11 -25.28 11.19
C MET A 1 10.97 -24.32 11.51
N PRO A 2 10.95 -23.66 12.67
CA PRO A 2 9.98 -22.62 12.98
C PRO A 2 10.19 -21.37 12.09
N LEU A 3 9.11 -20.69 11.72
CA LEU A 3 9.12 -19.40 10.98
C LEU A 3 9.97 -18.29 11.62
N LEU A 4 10.29 -18.44 12.91
CA LEU A 4 11.06 -17.51 13.72
C LEU A 4 12.56 -17.86 13.80
N GLN A 5 12.99 -18.95 13.17
CA GLN A 5 14.40 -19.39 13.16
C GLN A 5 15.03 -19.19 11.78
N ALA A 6 16.28 -18.71 11.78
CA ALA A 6 16.99 -18.41 10.55
C ALA A 6 17.48 -19.67 9.84
N SER A 7 17.34 -19.70 8.52
CA SER A 7 17.95 -20.74 7.69
C SER A 7 19.48 -20.65 7.77
N LYS A 8 20.15 -21.79 7.92
CA LYS A 8 21.64 -21.86 7.92
C LYS A 8 22.22 -21.88 6.51
N THR A 9 21.45 -22.36 5.54
CA THR A 9 21.83 -22.49 4.13
C THR A 9 20.69 -21.97 3.25
N TYR A 10 20.99 -21.64 2.00
CA TYR A 10 19.98 -21.16 1.04
C TYR A 10 18.98 -22.26 0.63
N LYS A 11 19.43 -23.53 0.55
CA LYS A 11 18.59 -24.68 0.17
C LYS A 11 18.81 -25.86 1.13
N PRO A 12 17.84 -26.79 1.22
CA PRO A 12 16.50 -26.73 0.60
C PRO A 12 15.61 -25.65 1.25
N PHE A 13 14.58 -25.18 0.53
CA PHE A 13 13.57 -24.28 1.12
C PHE A 13 12.58 -25.09 1.93
N GLU A 14 12.22 -24.58 3.10
CA GLU A 14 11.17 -25.15 3.95
C GLU A 14 9.79 -24.62 3.54
N TYR A 15 9.74 -23.39 3.03
CA TYR A 15 8.54 -22.69 2.59
C TYR A 15 8.62 -22.32 1.10
N PRO A 16 8.69 -23.30 0.17
CA PRO A 16 8.91 -23.04 -1.25
C PRO A 16 7.85 -22.11 -1.87
N TRP A 17 6.63 -22.10 -1.34
CA TRP A 17 5.58 -21.16 -1.75
C TRP A 17 5.99 -19.69 -1.59
N ALA A 18 6.79 -19.35 -0.57
CA ALA A 18 7.22 -17.98 -0.32
C ALA A 18 8.13 -17.48 -1.45
N PHE A 19 8.99 -18.37 -1.97
CA PHE A 19 9.82 -18.06 -3.13
C PHE A 19 8.97 -17.86 -4.40
N GLU A 20 7.89 -18.61 -4.57
CA GLU A 20 6.99 -18.41 -5.71
C GLU A 20 6.27 -17.05 -5.64
N TYR A 21 5.88 -16.59 -4.45
CA TYR A 21 5.33 -15.24 -4.27
C TYR A 21 6.38 -14.15 -4.50
N TRP A 22 7.60 -14.32 -3.98
CA TRP A 22 8.71 -13.43 -4.30
C TRP A 22 8.89 -13.29 -5.82
N LYS A 23 8.97 -14.43 -6.53
CA LYS A 23 9.15 -14.46 -7.98
C LYS A 23 7.99 -13.79 -8.70
N ARG A 24 6.74 -14.06 -8.29
CA ARG A 24 5.56 -13.42 -8.86
C ARG A 24 5.62 -11.91 -8.71
N GLN A 25 5.99 -11.40 -7.53
CA GLN A 25 6.11 -9.97 -7.29
C GLN A 25 7.12 -9.32 -8.25
N GLN A 26 8.27 -9.96 -8.47
CA GLN A 26 9.28 -9.46 -9.43
C GLN A 26 8.74 -9.41 -10.87
N GLN A 27 7.88 -10.36 -11.25
CA GLN A 27 7.33 -10.44 -12.61
C GLN A 27 6.23 -9.42 -12.89
N ILE A 28 5.59 -8.88 -11.85
CA ILE A 28 4.52 -7.87 -11.95
C ILE A 28 4.97 -6.48 -11.53
N HIS A 29 6.28 -6.31 -11.29
CA HIS A 29 6.87 -5.03 -10.90
C HIS A 29 6.60 -3.95 -11.96
N TRP A 30 6.44 -2.71 -11.50
CA TRP A 30 6.13 -1.54 -12.31
C TRP A 30 6.64 -0.29 -11.60
N MET A 31 6.73 0.82 -12.35
CA MET A 31 7.10 2.14 -11.84
C MET A 31 6.03 3.18 -12.21
N PRO A 32 5.81 4.22 -11.37
CA PRO A 32 4.77 5.23 -11.59
C PRO A 32 4.80 5.89 -12.98
N GLU A 33 6.00 6.14 -13.50
CA GLU A 33 6.24 6.84 -14.76
C GLU A 33 5.75 6.05 -15.98
N GLU A 34 5.46 4.75 -15.82
CA GLU A 34 4.87 3.92 -16.87
C GLU A 34 3.39 4.23 -17.13
N VAL A 35 2.72 4.94 -16.20
CA VAL A 35 1.30 5.28 -16.32
C VAL A 35 1.13 6.70 -16.88
N PRO A 36 0.50 6.88 -18.06
CA PRO A 36 0.22 8.22 -18.59
C PRO A 36 -0.93 8.89 -17.83
N LEU A 37 -0.65 10.05 -17.23
CA LEU A 37 -1.61 10.81 -16.39
C LEU A 37 -2.21 12.06 -17.07
N GLY A 38 -1.90 12.30 -18.35
CA GLY A 38 -2.37 13.51 -19.06
C GLY A 38 -3.89 13.63 -19.18
N GLU A 39 -4.62 12.51 -19.21
CA GLU A 39 -6.09 12.53 -19.15
C GLU A 39 -6.60 12.91 -17.77
N ASP A 40 -5.97 12.39 -16.71
CA ASP A 40 -6.31 12.64 -15.31
C ASP A 40 -6.16 14.12 -14.97
N CYS A 41 -5.13 14.82 -15.48
CA CYS A 41 -5.01 16.27 -15.34
C CYS A 41 -6.21 17.03 -15.94
N ARG A 42 -6.67 16.61 -17.13
CA ARG A 42 -7.82 17.24 -17.81
C ARG A 42 -9.12 16.93 -17.09
N ASP A 43 -9.29 15.68 -16.67
CA ASP A 43 -10.46 15.25 -15.92
C ASP A 43 -10.55 15.98 -14.58
N TRP A 44 -9.42 16.09 -13.87
CA TRP A 44 -9.28 16.90 -12.68
C TRP A 44 -9.67 18.32 -12.99
N ALA A 45 -9.03 19.02 -13.93
CA ALA A 45 -9.30 20.43 -14.14
C ALA A 45 -10.73 20.76 -14.64
N GLN A 46 -11.36 19.86 -15.42
CA GLN A 46 -12.52 20.23 -16.24
C GLN A 46 -13.75 19.31 -16.12
N LYS A 47 -13.59 18.04 -15.71
CA LYS A 47 -14.70 17.06 -15.73
C LYS A 47 -15.20 16.63 -14.36
N LEU A 48 -14.34 16.65 -13.35
CA LEU A 48 -14.75 16.34 -11.98
C LEU A 48 -15.58 17.49 -11.42
N THR A 49 -16.75 17.13 -10.90
CA THR A 49 -17.53 18.03 -10.04
C THR A 49 -16.77 18.30 -8.74
N ASP A 50 -17.11 19.38 -8.05
CA ASP A 50 -16.50 19.70 -6.76
C ASP A 50 -16.72 18.59 -5.72
N HIS A 51 -17.87 17.94 -5.76
CA HIS A 51 -18.17 16.81 -4.89
C HIS A 51 -17.27 15.60 -5.18
N GLU A 52 -17.12 15.24 -6.46
CA GLU A 52 -16.22 14.17 -6.89
C GLU A 52 -14.76 14.45 -6.53
N ARG A 53 -14.31 15.68 -6.76
CA ARG A 53 -12.95 16.12 -6.42
C ARG A 53 -12.72 16.07 -4.91
N ASN A 54 -13.68 16.51 -4.12
CA ASN A 54 -13.61 16.42 -2.66
C ASN A 54 -13.53 14.96 -2.20
N LEU A 55 -14.35 14.06 -2.76
CA LEU A 55 -14.29 12.63 -2.45
C LEU A 55 -12.89 12.05 -2.72
N LEU A 56 -12.35 12.28 -3.92
CA LEU A 56 -10.99 11.82 -4.27
C LEU A 56 -9.94 12.40 -3.33
N THR A 57 -10.02 13.69 -3.02
CA THR A 57 -9.09 14.36 -2.10
C THR A 57 -9.08 13.70 -0.72
N GLN A 58 -10.26 13.38 -0.16
CA GLN A 58 -10.33 12.70 1.15
C GLN A 58 -9.74 11.29 1.09
N ILE A 59 -9.94 10.55 0.00
CA ILE A 59 -9.36 9.22 -0.17
C ILE A 59 -7.83 9.34 -0.26
N PHE A 60 -7.31 10.25 -1.08
CA PHE A 60 -5.87 10.40 -1.28
C PHE A 60 -5.11 10.80 -0.01
N ARG A 61 -5.66 11.72 0.79
CA ARG A 61 -5.09 12.10 2.11
C ARG A 61 -4.85 10.90 3.01
N PHE A 62 -5.77 9.94 2.97
CA PHE A 62 -5.69 8.74 3.77
C PHE A 62 -4.73 7.70 3.14
N PHE A 63 -4.76 7.57 1.82
CA PHE A 63 -4.04 6.54 1.07
C PHE A 63 -2.53 6.62 1.25
N THR A 64 -1.95 7.80 1.02
CA THR A 64 -0.49 7.93 1.03
C THR A 64 0.07 7.62 2.42
N GLN A 65 -0.62 8.02 3.49
CA GLN A 65 -0.20 7.70 4.86
C GLN A 65 -0.42 6.22 5.20
N ALA A 66 -1.52 5.62 4.75
CA ALA A 66 -1.80 4.21 5.02
C ALA A 66 -0.74 3.29 4.38
N ASP A 67 -0.28 3.59 3.17
CA ASP A 67 0.77 2.79 2.51
C ASP A 67 2.12 2.91 3.24
N VAL A 68 2.44 4.08 3.82
CA VAL A 68 3.61 4.26 4.70
C VAL A 68 3.51 3.34 5.92
N GLU A 69 2.35 3.27 6.57
CA GLU A 69 2.16 2.40 7.74
C GLU A 69 2.31 0.91 7.41
N VAL A 70 1.84 0.49 6.23
CA VAL A 70 2.01 -0.89 5.74
C VAL A 70 3.48 -1.16 5.44
N GLN A 71 4.18 -0.23 4.77
CA GLN A 71 5.60 -0.33 4.48
C GLN A 71 6.45 -0.45 5.76
N ASP A 72 6.16 0.38 6.77
CA ASP A 72 6.80 0.32 8.09
C ASP A 72 6.54 -1.03 8.77
N CYS A 73 5.33 -1.59 8.64
CA CYS A 73 5.04 -2.91 9.19
C CYS A 73 5.90 -4.01 8.53
N TYR A 74 6.03 -4.00 7.20
CA TYR A 74 6.90 -4.97 6.51
C TYR A 74 8.37 -4.82 6.93
N HIS A 75 8.87 -3.59 6.97
CA HIS A 75 10.27 -3.30 7.20
C HIS A 75 10.67 -3.48 8.67
N ASP A 76 9.98 -2.78 9.57
CA ASP A 76 10.37 -2.66 10.97
C ASP A 76 9.77 -3.75 11.85
N LYS A 77 8.65 -4.37 11.45
CA LYS A 77 7.99 -5.43 12.23
C LYS A 77 8.29 -6.81 11.65
N TYR A 78 7.75 -7.13 10.47
CA TYR A 78 7.85 -8.48 9.90
C TYR A 78 9.30 -8.89 9.60
N GLY A 79 10.14 -7.98 9.10
CA GLY A 79 11.57 -8.24 8.88
C GLY A 79 12.34 -8.65 10.15
N ARG A 80 11.88 -8.19 11.32
CA ARG A 80 12.45 -8.57 12.63
C ARG A 80 11.96 -9.92 13.13
N VAL A 81 10.83 -10.42 12.65
CA VAL A 81 10.17 -11.62 13.18
C VAL A 81 10.50 -12.85 12.34
N PHE A 82 10.29 -12.77 11.03
CA PHE A 82 10.39 -13.94 10.16
C PHE A 82 11.80 -14.13 9.63
N LYS A 83 12.32 -15.36 9.79
CA LYS A 83 13.74 -15.63 9.63
C LYS A 83 14.15 -16.57 8.47
N PRO A 84 13.31 -17.49 7.96
CA PRO A 84 13.65 -18.30 6.79
C PRO A 84 14.00 -17.43 5.58
N THR A 85 15.03 -17.84 4.82
CA THR A 85 15.57 -17.04 3.71
C THR A 85 14.51 -16.71 2.66
N GLU A 86 13.74 -17.70 2.22
CA GLU A 86 12.68 -17.55 1.22
C GLU A 86 11.51 -16.67 1.70
N ILE A 87 11.23 -16.65 3.01
CA ILE A 87 10.25 -15.75 3.61
C ILE A 87 10.78 -14.31 3.61
N LYS A 88 12.05 -14.12 3.99
CA LYS A 88 12.70 -12.79 3.92
C LYS A 88 12.71 -12.25 2.49
N MET A 89 13.01 -13.10 1.49
CA MET A 89 12.94 -12.71 0.09
C MET A 89 11.56 -12.18 -0.27
N MET A 90 10.50 -12.94 0.04
CA MET A 90 9.10 -12.54 -0.19
C MET A 90 8.77 -11.20 0.49
N LEU A 91 9.02 -11.09 1.80
CA LEU A 91 8.72 -9.87 2.57
C LEU A 91 9.50 -8.66 2.06
N THR A 92 10.74 -8.85 1.61
CA THR A 92 11.54 -7.75 1.01
C THR A 92 10.93 -7.27 -0.30
N ALA A 93 10.43 -8.19 -1.13
CA ALA A 93 9.76 -7.80 -2.37
C ALA A 93 8.43 -7.07 -2.11
N PHE A 94 7.65 -7.52 -1.11
CA PHE A 94 6.41 -6.84 -0.71
C PHE A 94 6.73 -5.45 -0.14
N SER A 95 7.69 -5.34 0.78
CA SER A 95 8.14 -4.06 1.33
C SER A 95 8.58 -3.07 0.24
N ASN A 96 9.31 -3.54 -0.77
CA ASN A 96 9.69 -2.70 -1.91
C ASN A 96 8.50 -2.32 -2.81
N MET A 97 7.45 -3.15 -2.89
CA MET A 97 6.27 -2.78 -3.66
C MET A 97 5.51 -1.63 -2.98
N GLU A 98 5.45 -1.62 -1.65
CA GLU A 98 4.81 -0.51 -0.92
C GLU A 98 5.52 0.83 -1.13
N THR A 99 6.85 0.85 -1.27
CA THR A 99 7.55 2.11 -1.60
C THR A 99 7.19 2.62 -3.00
N VAL A 100 6.97 1.72 -3.95
CA VAL A 100 6.46 2.07 -5.28
C VAL A 100 5.01 2.53 -5.22
N HIS A 101 4.15 1.92 -4.39
CA HIS A 101 2.77 2.40 -4.18
C HIS A 101 2.76 3.84 -3.67
N ILE A 102 3.55 4.13 -2.63
CA ILE A 102 3.72 5.48 -2.09
C ILE A 102 4.17 6.45 -3.18
N ALA A 103 5.21 6.09 -3.93
CA ALA A 103 5.72 6.91 -5.04
C ALA A 103 4.68 7.11 -6.15
N ALA A 104 3.86 6.11 -6.45
CA ALA A 104 2.83 6.18 -7.48
C ALA A 104 1.70 7.14 -7.09
N TYR A 105 1.22 7.05 -5.85
CA TYR A 105 0.20 7.97 -5.36
C TYR A 105 0.75 9.38 -5.24
N SER A 106 1.99 9.55 -4.76
CA SER A 106 2.65 10.86 -4.74
C SER A 106 2.74 11.45 -6.15
N HIS A 107 3.22 10.66 -7.12
CA HIS A 107 3.34 11.09 -8.51
C HIS A 107 1.99 11.50 -9.12
N LEU A 108 0.93 10.74 -8.84
CA LEU A 108 -0.43 11.08 -9.26
C LEU A 108 -0.86 12.44 -8.69
N LEU A 109 -0.68 12.63 -7.39
CA LEU A 109 -1.09 13.84 -6.67
C LEU A 109 -0.35 15.09 -7.14
N ASP A 110 0.97 14.98 -7.32
CA ASP A 110 1.80 16.06 -7.83
C ASP A 110 1.38 16.43 -9.27
N THR A 111 1.09 15.41 -10.09
CA THR A 111 0.71 15.59 -11.50
C THR A 111 -0.64 16.29 -11.68
N ILE A 112 -1.61 16.05 -10.79
CA ILE A 112 -2.90 16.76 -10.79
C ILE A 112 -2.83 18.13 -10.09
N GLY A 113 -1.67 18.50 -9.55
CA GLY A 113 -1.42 19.79 -8.89
C GLY A 113 -1.99 19.88 -7.48
N MET A 114 -2.07 18.76 -6.76
CA MET A 114 -2.49 18.77 -5.35
C MET A 114 -1.38 19.40 -4.49
N PRO A 115 -1.71 20.32 -3.55
CA PRO A 115 -0.69 20.91 -2.68
C PRO A 115 -0.06 19.89 -1.73
N GLU A 116 1.25 20.00 -1.49
CA GLU A 116 1.95 19.10 -0.55
C GLU A 116 1.37 19.13 0.88
N SER A 117 0.73 20.23 1.28
CA SER A 117 0.05 20.32 2.59
C SER A 117 -0.98 19.21 2.79
N GLU A 118 -1.54 18.67 1.70
CA GLU A 118 -2.51 17.60 1.72
C GLU A 118 -1.96 16.28 2.24
N TYR A 119 -0.66 16.00 2.09
CA TYR A 119 -0.02 14.81 2.67
C TYR A 119 -0.07 14.79 4.20
N SER A 120 -0.11 15.96 4.84
CA SER A 120 -0.17 16.09 6.31
C SER A 120 -1.59 16.36 6.82
N ALA A 121 -2.55 16.58 5.93
CA ALA A 121 -3.88 17.04 6.29
C ALA A 121 -4.64 16.00 7.13
N PHE A 122 -4.32 14.71 7.02
CA PHE A 122 -4.94 13.65 7.82
C PHE A 122 -4.78 13.87 9.34
N LEU A 123 -3.69 14.51 9.77
CA LEU A 123 -3.47 14.85 11.19
C LEU A 123 -4.46 15.87 11.74
N GLN A 124 -5.11 16.65 10.86
CA GLN A 124 -6.08 17.68 11.22
C GLN A 124 -7.50 17.13 11.36
N TYR A 125 -7.77 15.91 10.88
CA TYR A 125 -9.07 15.26 10.99
C TYR A 125 -9.03 14.22 12.10
N LYS A 126 -9.90 14.37 13.10
CA LYS A 126 -9.92 13.50 14.28
C LYS A 126 -10.02 12.02 13.90
N GLU A 127 -10.91 11.68 12.97
CA GLU A 127 -11.19 10.31 12.57
C GLU A 127 -9.98 9.66 11.86
N MET A 128 -9.24 10.45 11.06
CA MET A 128 -8.03 9.96 10.39
C MET A 128 -6.87 9.83 11.37
N LYS A 129 -6.69 10.81 12.27
CA LYS A 129 -5.67 10.77 13.31
C LYS A 129 -5.88 9.62 14.30
N ASP A 130 -7.10 9.43 14.80
CA ASP A 130 -7.43 8.34 15.72
C ASP A 130 -7.09 6.97 15.11
N LYS A 131 -7.31 6.83 13.80
CA LYS A 131 -6.97 5.62 13.05
C LYS A 131 -5.46 5.42 12.89
N HIS A 132 -4.73 6.47 12.56
CA HIS A 132 -3.26 6.47 12.51
C HIS A 132 -2.69 6.06 13.88
N ASP A 133 -3.13 6.71 14.96
CA ASP A 133 -2.69 6.42 16.32
C ASP A 133 -3.02 4.98 16.72
N TYR A 134 -4.19 4.46 16.33
CA TYR A 134 -4.59 3.07 16.62
C TYR A 134 -3.61 2.06 16.03
N LEU A 135 -3.12 2.27 14.81
CA LEU A 135 -2.19 1.36 14.15
C LEU A 135 -0.80 1.32 14.81
N GLN A 136 -0.44 2.34 15.60
CA GLN A 136 0.81 2.38 16.36
C GLN A 136 0.82 1.45 17.60
N HIS A 137 -0.34 0.92 18.01
CA HIS A 137 -0.43 0.05 19.20
C HIS A 137 0.02 -1.40 18.95
N PHE A 138 0.27 -1.78 17.70
CA PHE A 138 0.57 -3.16 17.32
C PHE A 138 2.07 -3.42 17.26
N GLY A 139 2.56 -4.29 18.16
CA GLY A 139 3.96 -4.67 18.29
C GLY A 139 4.26 -6.10 17.83
N VAL A 140 5.50 -6.55 18.05
CA VAL A 140 5.95 -7.90 17.67
C VAL A 140 6.86 -8.54 18.72
N ASP A 141 6.71 -8.15 19.98
CA ASP A 141 7.59 -8.62 21.07
C ASP A 141 7.17 -9.99 21.63
N THR A 142 5.91 -10.38 21.45
CA THR A 142 5.36 -11.68 21.83
C THR A 142 4.68 -12.38 20.66
N ASP A 143 4.49 -13.70 20.74
CA ASP A 143 3.76 -14.47 19.72
C ASP A 143 2.31 -13.97 19.54
N GLU A 144 1.67 -13.51 20.63
CA GLU A 144 0.34 -12.91 20.58
C GLU A 144 0.35 -11.59 19.83
N ASP A 145 1.35 -10.72 20.07
CA ASP A 145 1.49 -9.45 19.36
C ASP A 145 1.78 -9.65 17.88
N ILE A 146 2.62 -10.63 17.54
CA ILE A 146 2.89 -11.02 16.15
C ILE A 146 1.58 -11.43 15.47
N ALA A 147 0.77 -12.28 16.10
CA ALA A 147 -0.49 -12.74 15.54
C ALA A 147 -1.50 -11.59 15.37
N LYS A 148 -1.61 -10.67 16.34
CA LYS A 148 -2.45 -9.47 16.26
C LYS A 148 -1.98 -8.53 15.15
N THR A 149 -0.68 -8.29 15.05
CA THR A 149 -0.09 -7.44 14.00
C THR A 149 -0.35 -8.01 12.61
N LEU A 150 -0.18 -9.34 12.42
CA LEU A 150 -0.55 -10.02 11.16
C LEU A 150 -2.03 -9.85 10.82
N ALA A 151 -2.92 -10.05 11.79
CA ALA A 151 -4.36 -9.89 11.57
C ALA A 151 -4.72 -8.45 11.21
N MET A 152 -4.14 -7.47 11.91
CA MET A 152 -4.41 -6.06 11.68
C MET A 152 -3.85 -5.55 10.37
N PHE A 153 -2.56 -5.70 10.12
CA PHE A 153 -1.94 -5.16 8.92
C PHE A 153 -2.26 -6.00 7.68
N GLY A 154 -2.04 -7.32 7.74
CA GLY A 154 -2.32 -8.18 6.59
C GLY A 154 -3.81 -8.38 6.32
N GLY A 155 -4.61 -8.60 7.36
CA GLY A 155 -6.04 -8.89 7.22
C GLY A 155 -6.91 -7.65 7.05
N PHE A 156 -6.80 -6.68 7.98
CA PHE A 156 -7.70 -5.53 8.01
C PHE A 156 -7.19 -4.33 7.21
N THR A 157 -5.90 -4.02 7.26
CA THR A 157 -5.32 -2.89 6.52
C THR A 157 -5.19 -3.24 5.03
N GLU A 158 -4.35 -4.20 4.68
CA GLU A 158 -4.14 -4.64 3.30
C GLU A 158 -5.38 -5.34 2.72
N GLY A 159 -5.93 -6.33 3.43
CA GLY A 159 -7.01 -7.18 2.91
C GLY A 159 -8.41 -6.55 2.86
N LEU A 160 -8.68 -5.47 3.59
CA LEU A 160 -10.03 -4.88 3.67
C LEU A 160 -10.04 -3.36 3.45
N GLN A 161 -9.28 -2.60 4.21
CA GLN A 161 -9.29 -1.13 4.15
C GLN A 161 -8.85 -0.60 2.79
N LEU A 162 -7.72 -1.09 2.26
CA LEU A 162 -7.22 -0.63 0.97
C LEU A 162 -8.19 -1.04 -0.15
N PHE A 163 -8.69 -2.28 -0.14
CA PHE A 163 -9.67 -2.77 -1.11
C PHE A 163 -10.99 -2.00 -1.12
N ALA A 164 -11.51 -1.61 0.05
CA ALA A 164 -12.71 -0.79 0.14
C ALA A 164 -12.54 0.55 -0.61
N SER A 165 -11.34 1.11 -0.55
CA SER A 165 -11.05 2.39 -1.19
C SER A 165 -10.66 2.24 -2.66
N PHE A 166 -9.96 1.17 -3.04
CA PHE A 166 -9.77 0.79 -4.43
C PHE A 166 -11.11 0.65 -5.15
N ALA A 167 -12.11 0.04 -4.52
CA ALA A 167 -13.45 -0.06 -5.09
C ALA A 167 -14.08 1.31 -5.38
N MET A 168 -13.89 2.28 -4.48
CA MET A 168 -14.37 3.66 -4.67
C MET A 168 -13.61 4.37 -5.80
N LEU A 169 -12.29 4.24 -5.86
CA LEU A 169 -11.45 4.85 -6.91
C LEU A 169 -11.75 4.24 -8.29
N MET A 170 -11.92 2.92 -8.36
CA MET A 170 -12.25 2.21 -9.60
C MET A 170 -13.64 2.54 -10.16
N ASN A 171 -14.49 3.24 -9.39
CA ASN A 171 -15.75 3.74 -9.91
C ASN A 171 -15.56 4.84 -10.97
N PHE A 172 -14.51 5.66 -10.88
CA PHE A 172 -14.28 6.78 -11.80
C PHE A 172 -13.95 6.33 -13.24
N PRO A 173 -13.04 5.36 -13.47
CA PRO A 173 -12.78 4.81 -14.80
C PRO A 173 -14.02 4.26 -15.50
N ARG A 174 -15.01 3.71 -14.75
CA ARG A 174 -16.29 3.22 -15.31
C ARG A 174 -17.08 4.31 -16.00
N PHE A 175 -16.90 5.57 -15.58
CA PHE A 175 -17.51 6.75 -16.17
C PHE A 175 -16.52 7.55 -17.04
N ASN A 176 -15.44 6.89 -17.51
CA ASN A 176 -14.45 7.50 -18.40
C ASN A 176 -13.77 8.73 -17.79
N LYS A 177 -13.54 8.71 -16.46
CA LYS A 177 -12.80 9.72 -15.70
C LYS A 177 -11.60 9.07 -14.98
N MET A 178 -10.51 9.81 -14.83
CA MET A 178 -9.35 9.44 -14.01
C MET A 178 -8.80 8.04 -14.37
N LYS A 179 -8.56 7.78 -15.66
CA LYS A 179 -8.16 6.46 -16.14
C LYS A 179 -6.75 6.06 -15.74
N GLY A 180 -5.81 7.02 -15.70
CA GLY A 180 -4.45 6.79 -15.24
C GLY A 180 -4.43 6.39 -13.76
N MET A 181 -5.19 7.09 -12.91
CA MET A 181 -5.46 6.68 -11.53
C MET A 181 -6.04 5.26 -11.48
N GLY A 182 -7.02 4.95 -12.34
CA GLY A 182 -7.58 3.61 -12.45
C GLY A 182 -6.52 2.54 -12.81
N GLN A 183 -5.56 2.89 -13.65
CA GLN A 183 -4.45 2.01 -14.03
C GLN A 183 -3.49 1.77 -12.87
N ILE A 184 -3.12 2.82 -12.13
CA ILE A 184 -2.33 2.76 -10.89
C ILE A 184 -3.02 1.81 -9.90
N VAL A 185 -4.30 2.05 -9.59
CA VAL A 185 -5.08 1.20 -8.66
C VAL A 185 -5.14 -0.25 -9.16
N SER A 186 -5.34 -0.46 -10.46
CA SER A 186 -5.38 -1.81 -11.04
C SER A 186 -4.04 -2.55 -10.98
N TRP A 187 -2.92 -1.83 -10.86
CA TRP A 187 -1.60 -2.41 -10.67
C TRP A 187 -1.29 -2.64 -9.20
N SER A 188 -1.67 -1.72 -8.31
CA SER A 188 -1.56 -1.88 -6.85
C SER A 188 -2.37 -3.05 -6.29
N VAL A 189 -3.48 -3.44 -6.94
CA VAL A 189 -4.34 -4.57 -6.50
C VAL A 189 -3.73 -5.95 -6.82
N ARG A 190 -2.73 -6.04 -7.71
CA ARG A 190 -2.19 -7.32 -8.21
C ARG A 190 -1.25 -7.99 -7.22
#